data_AF-A0A941J3H5-F1
#
_entry.id   AF-A0A941J3H5-F1
#
_cell.length_a   1.000
_cell.length_b   1.000
_cell.length_c   1.000
_cell.angle_alpha   90.00
_cell.angle_beta   90.00
_cell.angle_gamma   90.00
#
_symmetry.space_group_name_H-M   'P 1'
#
loop_
_entity.id
_entity.type
_entity.pdbx_description
1 polymer ?
#
loop_
_entity_poly.entity_id
_entity_poly.type
_entity_poly.pdbx_seq_one_letter_code
_entity_poly.pdbx_strand_id
1 'polypeptide(L)'
;MLTPTKGIAPDRALLAVGAQILQELDSPLTVSQAWARLKARRSELGHGSPVSFGWFVLALDVLHALGAVELRDELLMPRRP
;
A
#
# COMPACT_ATOMS: atom_id res chain seq x y z
N MET A 1 3.51 -9.31 -7.94
CA MET A 1 3.09 -10.70 -7.66
C MET A 1 1.93 -10.65 -6.68
N LEU A 2 0.76 -11.15 -7.08
CA LEU A 2 -0.47 -11.04 -6.29
C LEU A 2 -0.42 -11.92 -5.02
N THR A 3 0.02 -13.17 -5.17
CA THR A 3 0.44 -14.07 -4.09
C THR A 3 1.98 -14.13 -4.04
N PRO A 4 2.64 -14.80 -3.07
CA PRO A 4 4.10 -15.02 -3.14
C PRO A 4 4.46 -16.21 -4.06
N THR A 5 5.44 -16.05 -4.96
CA THR A 5 6.15 -17.15 -5.68
C THR A 5 7.50 -17.32 -5.02
N LYS A 6 8.11 -18.49 -5.24
CA LYS A 6 9.49 -18.82 -4.83
C LYS A 6 10.41 -17.59 -4.96
N GLY A 7 10.69 -16.89 -3.86
CA GLY A 7 11.59 -15.74 -3.79
C GLY A 7 11.03 -14.41 -3.25
N ILE A 8 9.72 -14.20 -3.17
CA ILE A 8 9.15 -12.97 -2.56
C ILE A 8 8.73 -13.25 -1.12
N ALA A 9 9.30 -12.50 -0.18
CA ALA A 9 8.91 -12.58 1.23
C ALA A 9 7.42 -12.21 1.40
N PRO A 10 6.66 -12.90 2.27
CA PRO A 10 5.21 -12.69 2.41
C PRO A 10 4.82 -11.23 2.71
N ASP A 11 5.66 -10.49 3.43
CA ASP A 11 5.47 -9.08 3.79
C ASP A 11 5.61 -8.11 2.61
N ARG A 12 6.04 -8.61 1.44
CA ARG A 12 6.16 -7.90 0.16
C ARG A 12 5.13 -8.34 -0.88
N ALA A 13 4.26 -9.31 -0.60
CA ALA A 13 3.16 -9.62 -1.50
C ALA A 13 2.30 -8.37 -1.75
N LEU A 14 1.82 -8.15 -2.99
CA LEU A 14 1.07 -6.93 -3.31
C LEU A 14 -0.20 -6.79 -2.47
N LEU A 15 -0.86 -7.91 -2.14
CA LEU A 15 -2.00 -7.90 -1.23
C LEU A 15 -1.62 -7.53 0.21
N ALA A 16 -0.46 -7.99 0.70
CA ALA A 16 0.02 -7.65 2.03
C ALA A 16 0.40 -6.16 2.13
N VAL A 17 1.08 -5.63 1.11
CA VAL A 17 1.42 -4.20 1.02
C VAL A 17 0.15 -3.37 0.82
N GLY A 18 -0.78 -3.79 -0.02
CA GLY A 18 -2.07 -3.12 -0.21
C GLY A 18 -2.91 -3.05 1.07
N ALA A 19 -2.95 -4.14 1.85
CA ALA A 19 -3.61 -4.15 3.15
C ALA A 19 -2.95 -3.16 4.13
N GLN A 20 -1.62 -3.08 4.16
CA GLN A 20 -0.90 -2.09 4.98
C GLN A 20 -1.24 -0.65 4.53
N ILE A 21 -1.29 -0.39 3.22
CA ILE A 21 -1.69 0.93 2.70
C ILE A 21 -3.11 1.29 3.17
N LEU A 22 -4.08 0.37 3.05
CA LEU A 22 -5.45 0.62 3.49
C LEU A 22 -5.57 0.88 5.00
N GLN A 23 -4.72 0.28 5.83
CA GLN A 23 -4.67 0.55 7.27
C GLN A 23 -4.18 1.97 7.58
N GLU A 24 -3.31 2.53 6.74
CA GLU A 24 -2.82 3.91 6.87
C GLU A 24 -3.78 4.96 6.27
N LEU A 25 -4.69 4.54 5.38
CA LEU A 25 -5.75 5.36 4.78
C LEU A 25 -7.01 5.37 5.68
N ASP A 26 -6.86 5.92 6.88
CA ASP A 26 -7.98 6.23 7.79
C ASP A 26 -8.79 7.45 7.34
N SER A 27 -8.19 8.28 6.51
CA SER A 27 -8.68 9.57 6.01
C SER A 27 -8.17 9.80 4.59
N PRO A 28 -8.74 10.76 3.83
CA PRO A 28 -8.17 11.18 2.56
C PRO A 28 -6.75 11.71 2.74
N LEU A 29 -5.80 11.15 1.98
CA LEU A 29 -4.38 11.51 2.07
C LEU A 29 -3.80 11.70 0.68
N THR A 30 -2.82 12.59 0.55
CA THR A 30 -2.01 12.64 -0.67
C THR A 30 -1.20 11.35 -0.82
N VAL A 31 -0.83 11.00 -2.06
CA VAL A 31 0.05 9.85 -2.36
C VAL A 31 1.36 9.92 -1.55
N SER A 32 1.94 11.12 -1.42
CA SER A 32 3.16 11.37 -0.64
C SER A 32 2.97 11.12 0.85
N GLN A 33 1.84 11.53 1.42
CA GLN A 33 1.52 11.27 2.83
C GLN A 33 1.30 9.78 3.10
N ALA A 34 0.54 9.09 2.24
CA ALA A 34 0.34 7.65 2.33
C ALA A 34 1.68 6.88 2.27
N TRP A 35 2.58 7.29 1.37
CA TRP A 35 3.91 6.73 1.27
C TRP A 35 4.77 6.96 2.53
N ALA A 36 4.73 8.17 3.08
CA ALA A 36 5.46 8.50 4.31
C ALA A 36 4.96 7.68 5.50
N ARG A 37 3.64 7.56 5.67
CA ARG A 37 3.01 6.76 6.74
C ARG A 37 3.36 5.28 6.63
N LEU A 38 3.23 4.70 5.43
CA LEU A 38 3.60 3.30 5.20
C LEU A 38 5.06 3.00 5.59
N LYS A 39 6.00 3.89 5.21
CA LYS A 39 7.41 3.72 5.60
C LYS A 39 7.61 3.79 7.11
N ALA A 40 6.98 4.75 7.78
CA ALA A 40 7.06 4.89 9.23
C ALA A 40 6.53 3.62 9.93
N ARG A 41 5.33 3.17 9.52
CA ARG A 41 4.71 1.97 10.10
C ARG A 41 5.55 0.71 9.90
N ARG A 42 6.10 0.49 8.71
CA ARG A 42 6.97 -0.65 8.43
C ARG A 42 8.27 -0.61 9.24
N SER A 43 8.79 0.58 9.50
CA SER A 43 9.95 0.76 10.38
C SER A 43 9.63 0.43 11.83
N GLU A 44 8.45 0.84 12.34
CA GLU A 44 7.98 0.52 13.70
C GLU A 44 7.78 -0.98 13.91
N LEU A 45 7.21 -1.67 12.91
CA LEU A 45 6.94 -3.11 12.96
C LEU A 45 8.18 -3.99 12.70
N GLY A 46 9.35 -3.39 12.50
CA GLY A 46 10.60 -4.13 12.25
C GLY A 46 10.61 -4.91 10.94
N HIS A 47 9.83 -4.49 9.93
CA HIS A 47 9.78 -5.17 8.64
C HIS A 47 11.10 -4.97 7.89
N GLY A 48 11.97 -5.99 7.94
CA GLY A 48 13.32 -5.93 7.35
C GLY A 48 13.39 -5.96 5.82
N SER A 49 12.27 -6.20 5.13
CA SER A 49 12.23 -6.19 3.66
C SER A 49 11.78 -4.81 3.15
N PRO A 50 12.64 -4.06 2.43
CA PRO A 50 12.27 -2.75 1.92
C PRO A 50 11.23 -2.88 0.80
N VAL A 51 10.17 -2.09 0.89
CA VAL A 51 9.23 -1.84 -0.21
C VAL A 51 9.78 -0.65 -1.00
N SER A 52 9.94 -0.79 -2.31
CA SER A 52 10.32 0.32 -3.17
C SER A 52 9.11 1.20 -3.48
N PHE A 53 9.34 2.46 -3.86
CA PHE A 53 8.25 3.34 -4.26
C PHE A 53 7.44 2.78 -5.44
N GLY A 54 8.11 2.18 -6.43
CA GLY A 54 7.41 1.52 -7.55
C GLY A 54 6.53 0.34 -7.11
N TRP A 55 6.91 -0.39 -6.06
CA TRP A 55 6.10 -1.47 -5.52
C TRP A 55 4.87 -0.95 -4.75
N PHE A 56 5.02 0.20 -4.10
CA PHE A 56 3.91 0.94 -3.49
C PHE A 56 2.91 1.43 -4.54
N VAL A 57 3.38 2.04 -5.63
CA VAL A 57 2.51 2.47 -6.75
C VAL A 57 1.78 1.27 -7.34
N LEU A 58 2.48 0.16 -7.60
CA LEU A 58 1.85 -1.06 -8.11
C LEU A 58 0.79 -1.63 -7.15
N ALA A 59 0.99 -1.50 -5.83
CA ALA A 59 -0.01 -1.90 -4.86
C ALA A 59 -1.24 -0.97 -4.90
N LEU A 60 -1.05 0.35 -5.09
CA LEU A 60 -2.16 1.29 -5.31
C LEU A 60 -2.94 0.95 -6.58
N ASP A 61 -2.26 0.61 -7.68
CA ASP A 61 -2.91 0.21 -8.93
C ASP A 61 -3.79 -1.04 -8.73
N VAL A 62 -3.30 -2.03 -7.96
CA VAL A 62 -4.08 -3.22 -7.60
C VAL A 62 -5.29 -2.84 -6.75
N LEU A 63 -5.12 -2.00 -5.72
CA LEU A 63 -6.24 -1.57 -4.88
C LEU A 63 -7.28 -0.78 -5.69
N HIS A 64 -6.84 0.06 -6.62
CA HIS A 64 -7.72 0.82 -7.50
C HIS A 64 -8.49 -0.09 -8.46
N ALA A 65 -7.80 -1.06 -9.10
CA ALA A 65 -8.43 -2.05 -9.95
C ALA A 65 -9.46 -2.92 -9.21
N LEU A 66 -9.26 -3.14 -7.91
CA LEU A 66 -10.22 -3.82 -7.02
C LEU A 66 -11.33 -2.91 -6.50
N GLY A 67 -11.33 -1.62 -6.83
CA GLY A 67 -12.32 -0.65 -6.35
C GLY A 67 -12.18 -0.29 -4.88
N ALA A 68 -11.05 -0.59 -4.25
CA ALA A 68 -10.78 -0.35 -2.82
C ALA A 68 -10.25 1.07 -2.53
N VAL A 69 -9.65 1.73 -3.53
CA VAL A 69 -9.19 3.12 -3.44
C VAL A 69 -9.47 3.89 -4.73
N GLU A 70 -9.65 5.19 -4.59
CA GLU A 70 -9.86 6.11 -5.71
C GLU A 70 -8.97 7.34 -5.53
N LEU A 71 -8.36 7.83 -6.61
CA LEU A 71 -7.65 9.11 -6.58
C LEU A 71 -8.61 10.21 -7.02
N ARG A 72 -8.88 11.16 -6.13
CA ARG A 72 -9.78 12.29 -6.37
C ARG A 72 -9.15 13.57 -5.85
N ASP A 73 -9.04 14.58 -6.70
CA ASP A 73 -8.47 15.89 -6.32
C ASP A 73 -7.11 15.76 -5.62
N GLU A 74 -6.20 14.93 -6.17
CA GLU A 74 -4.87 14.60 -5.62
C GLU A 74 -4.87 13.84 -4.28
N LEU A 75 -6.04 13.42 -3.80
CA LEU A 75 -6.21 12.65 -2.57
C LEU A 75 -6.59 11.20 -2.87
N LEU A 76 -5.92 10.27 -2.21
CA LEU A 76 -6.31 8.88 -2.13
C LEU A 76 -7.49 8.75 -1.17
N MET A 77 -8.62 8.33 -1.71
CA MET A 77 -9.87 8.10 -1.02
C MET A 77 -10.05 6.60 -0.80
N PRO A 78 -10.16 6.11 0.46
CA PRO A 78 -10.55 4.73 0.69
C PRO A 78 -12.01 4.52 0.29
N ARG A 79 -12.27 3.51 -0.55
CA ARG A 79 -13.62 3.06 -0.87
C ARG A 79 -13.97 1.88 0.04
N ARG A 80 -14.62 2.18 1.16
CA ARG A 80 -15.21 1.13 2.00
C ARG A 80 -16.54 0.68 1.36
N PRO A 81 -16.84 -0.62 1.35
CA PRO A 81 -18.14 -1.13 0.95
C PRO A 81 -19.26 -0.64 1.87
#